data_AF-A0A517W662-F1
#
_entry.id   AF-A0A517W662-F1
#
_cell.length_a   1.000
_cell.length_b   1.000
_cell.length_c   1.000
_cell.angle_alpha   90.00
_cell.angle_beta   90.00
_cell.angle_gamma   90.00
#
_symmetry.space_group_name_H-M   'P 1'
#
loop_
_entity.id
_entity.type
_entity.pdbx_description
1 polymer ?
#
loop_
_entity_poly.entity_id
_entity_poly.type
_entity_poly.pdbx_seq_one_letter_code
_entity_poly.pdbx_strand_id
1 'polypeptide(L)'
;MAKSYLMQFVTDLKGRMDRIGGLPSHLPDSFPAGPNGEELAFVAQFECIAPRLEIPGIKFIQVYQDPVGEPWPYAVTLGHDARENIEQAGLRHPDLSRLEIVWHEYEEPVEPFDWDGVEALSETEEGILQSAKAGGLCYLDSTLNSDEQFLLQIPEGDLSPDNRIFGGLTLLVVLNSNGEVEALFG
;
A
#
# COMPACT_ATOMS: atom_id res chain seq x y z
N MET A 1 1.76 11.20 20.16
CA MET A 1 2.24 11.34 18.77
C MET A 1 1.98 10.01 18.09
N ALA A 2 1.36 10.04 16.92
CA ALA A 2 1.17 8.83 16.14
C ALA A 2 2.53 8.44 15.52
N LYS A 3 2.79 7.14 15.39
CA LYS A 3 3.97 6.65 14.67
C LYS A 3 3.55 6.21 13.28
N SER A 4 4.30 6.63 12.28
CA SER A 4 4.20 6.12 10.92
C SER A 4 5.54 5.57 10.45
N TYR A 5 5.47 4.79 9.38
CA TYR A 5 6.62 4.13 8.78
C TYR A 5 6.67 4.55 7.32
N LEU A 6 7.59 5.45 6.99
CA LEU A 6 7.74 6.01 5.66
C LEU A 6 8.41 4.99 4.73
N MET A 7 7.91 4.91 3.50
CA MET A 7 8.43 4.04 2.45
C MET A 7 9.51 4.77 1.66
N GLN A 8 10.71 4.17 1.60
CA GLN A 8 11.74 4.53 0.64
C GLN A 8 11.83 3.44 -0.43
N PHE A 9 11.51 3.80 -1.66
CA PHE A 9 11.63 2.90 -2.80
C PHE A 9 13.07 2.84 -3.31
N VAL A 10 13.61 1.62 -3.45
CA VAL A 10 14.99 1.39 -3.89
C VAL A 10 15.05 0.41 -5.06
N THR A 11 15.99 0.67 -5.97
CA THR A 11 16.28 -0.18 -7.15
C THR A 11 17.39 -1.20 -6.89
N ASP A 12 18.10 -1.10 -5.75
CA ASP A 12 19.06 -2.10 -5.27
C ASP A 12 18.31 -3.29 -4.66
N LEU A 13 18.00 -4.26 -5.53
CA LEU A 13 17.18 -5.44 -5.22
C LEU A 13 17.97 -6.45 -4.38
N LYS A 14 17.71 -6.50 -3.07
CA LYS A 14 18.35 -7.41 -2.10
C LYS A 14 17.47 -8.59 -1.70
N GLY A 15 16.33 -8.78 -2.37
CA GLY A 15 15.38 -9.83 -2.04
C GLY A 15 14.47 -9.48 -0.88
N ARG A 16 14.21 -8.19 -0.61
CA ARG A 16 13.26 -7.77 0.43
C ARG A 16 11.85 -8.25 0.12
N MET A 17 11.08 -8.57 1.16
CA MET A 17 9.71 -9.05 0.98
C MET A 17 8.75 -7.93 0.57
N ASP A 18 8.92 -6.75 1.18
CA ASP A 18 8.19 -5.54 0.82
C ASP A 18 8.66 -5.00 -0.53
N ARG A 19 7.74 -4.86 -1.50
CA ARG A 19 8.09 -4.49 -2.87
C ARG A 19 6.93 -3.89 -3.65
N ILE A 20 7.29 -3.17 -4.71
CA ILE A 20 6.41 -2.67 -5.77
C ILE A 20 6.83 -3.33 -7.08
N GLY A 21 5.86 -3.65 -7.94
CA GLY A 21 6.06 -4.18 -9.28
C GLY A 21 6.75 -5.54 -9.33
N GLY A 22 6.96 -6.04 -10.54
CA GLY A 22 7.48 -7.38 -10.76
C GLY A 22 6.43 -8.45 -10.45
N LEU A 23 6.81 -9.44 -9.63
CA LEU A 23 5.96 -10.57 -9.24
C LEU A 23 5.92 -10.74 -7.72
N PRO A 24 4.82 -11.30 -7.18
CA PRO A 24 4.71 -11.55 -5.76
C PRO A 24 5.76 -12.56 -5.31
N SER A 25 6.27 -12.43 -4.07
CA SER A 25 7.21 -13.43 -3.53
C SER A 25 6.52 -14.68 -3.00
N HIS A 26 5.22 -14.58 -2.69
CA HIS A 26 4.40 -15.68 -2.21
C HIS A 26 3.13 -15.79 -3.05
N LEU A 27 2.61 -17.02 -3.18
CA LEU A 27 1.45 -17.30 -4.00
C LEU A 27 0.16 -17.12 -3.20
N PRO A 28 -0.86 -16.43 -3.75
CA PRO A 28 -2.22 -16.59 -3.28
C PRO A 28 -2.76 -17.98 -3.62
N ASP A 29 -3.84 -18.38 -2.95
CA ASP A 29 -4.55 -19.63 -3.26
C ASP A 29 -5.06 -19.65 -4.71
N SER A 30 -5.49 -18.48 -5.18
CA SER A 30 -5.82 -18.20 -6.57
C SER A 30 -5.43 -16.76 -6.90
N PHE A 31 -4.86 -16.52 -8.08
CA PHE A 31 -4.65 -15.16 -8.55
C PHE A 31 -5.98 -14.43 -8.70
N PRO A 32 -6.07 -13.15 -8.29
CA PRO A 32 -7.29 -12.39 -8.46
C PRO A 32 -7.55 -12.13 -9.95
N ALA A 33 -8.83 -12.13 -10.31
CA ALA A 33 -9.27 -11.88 -11.67
C ALA A 33 -10.29 -10.74 -11.68
N GLY A 34 -10.23 -9.92 -12.72
CA GLY A 34 -11.17 -8.83 -12.92
C GLY A 34 -12.57 -9.30 -13.33
N PRO A 35 -13.53 -8.38 -13.52
CA PRO A 35 -14.92 -8.72 -13.85
C PRO A 35 -15.08 -9.56 -15.13
N ASN A 36 -14.13 -9.47 -16.06
CA ASN A 36 -14.12 -10.23 -17.31
C ASN A 36 -13.39 -11.59 -17.21
N GLY A 37 -12.89 -11.95 -16.02
CA GLY A 37 -12.12 -13.19 -15.80
C GLY A 37 -10.65 -13.11 -16.19
N GLU A 38 -10.17 -11.94 -16.63
CA GLU A 38 -8.74 -11.69 -16.90
C GLU A 38 -7.97 -11.59 -15.59
N GLU A 39 -6.79 -12.19 -15.53
CA GLU A 39 -5.92 -12.13 -14.36
C GLU A 39 -5.43 -10.70 -14.11
N LEU A 40 -5.47 -10.25 -12.85
CA LEU A 40 -4.97 -8.94 -12.47
C LEU A 40 -3.45 -8.94 -12.32
N ALA A 41 -2.81 -7.84 -12.68
CA ALA A 41 -1.38 -7.67 -12.58
C ALA A 41 -0.94 -7.28 -11.16
N PHE A 42 0.18 -7.83 -10.72
CA PHE A 42 0.76 -7.54 -9.41
C PHE A 42 1.29 -6.11 -9.33
N VAL A 43 0.88 -5.39 -8.29
CA VAL A 43 1.26 -3.99 -7.99
C VAL A 43 2.23 -3.94 -6.83
N ALA A 44 1.88 -4.53 -5.68
CA ALA A 44 2.65 -4.38 -4.46
C ALA A 44 2.49 -5.56 -3.51
N GLN A 45 3.46 -5.76 -2.63
CA GLN A 45 3.37 -6.68 -1.51
C GLN A 45 3.99 -6.05 -0.26
N PHE A 46 3.31 -6.23 0.88
CA PHE A 46 3.73 -5.75 2.19
C PHE A 46 3.68 -6.90 3.20
N GLU A 47 4.77 -7.12 3.90
CA GLU A 47 4.86 -8.00 5.06
C GLU A 47 4.12 -7.37 6.24
N CYS A 48 3.20 -8.13 6.80
CA CYS A 48 2.46 -7.75 7.99
C CYS A 48 3.31 -8.12 9.22
N ILE A 49 4.11 -7.16 9.68
CA ILE A 49 4.99 -7.30 10.83
C ILE A 49 4.88 -6.09 11.76
N ALA A 50 4.85 -6.36 13.07
CA ALA A 50 4.91 -5.35 14.10
C ALA A 50 6.29 -4.64 14.11
N PRO A 51 6.35 -3.35 14.48
CA PRO A 51 5.24 -2.48 14.85
C PRO A 51 4.52 -1.82 13.66
N ARG A 52 5.02 -2.01 12.44
CA ARG A 52 4.60 -1.26 11.25
C ARG A 52 3.19 -1.56 10.78
N LEU A 53 2.89 -2.85 10.67
CA LEU A 53 1.69 -3.34 10.02
C LEU A 53 1.35 -4.71 10.62
N GLU A 54 0.72 -4.73 11.79
CA GLU A 54 0.37 -5.97 12.47
C GLU A 54 -1.11 -6.28 12.27
N ILE A 55 -1.41 -7.38 11.55
CA ILE A 55 -2.76 -7.92 11.40
C ILE A 55 -2.73 -9.40 11.75
N PRO A 56 -3.44 -9.84 12.80
CA PRO A 56 -3.39 -11.23 13.26
C PRO A 56 -3.70 -12.24 12.16
N GLY A 57 -2.81 -13.22 11.99
CA GLY A 57 -2.99 -14.31 11.03
C GLY A 57 -2.61 -13.99 9.58
N ILE A 58 -2.28 -12.74 9.27
CA ILE A 58 -1.86 -12.30 7.94
C ILE A 58 -0.35 -12.12 7.93
N LYS A 59 0.33 -12.74 6.95
CA LYS A 59 1.76 -12.60 6.68
C LYS A 59 2.02 -11.55 5.61
N PHE A 60 1.23 -11.51 4.55
CA PHE A 60 1.36 -10.52 3.49
C PHE A 60 0.01 -9.93 3.08
N ILE A 61 0.04 -8.64 2.75
CA ILE A 61 -0.96 -8.02 1.88
C ILE A 61 -0.33 -7.89 0.50
N GLN A 62 -1.04 -8.32 -0.53
CA GLN A 62 -0.69 -8.12 -1.93
C GLN A 62 -1.75 -7.25 -2.59
N VAL A 63 -1.33 -6.36 -3.49
CA VAL A 63 -2.23 -5.51 -4.26
C VAL A 63 -2.07 -5.85 -5.73
N TYR A 64 -3.20 -5.97 -6.41
CA TYR A 64 -3.31 -6.27 -7.83
C TYR A 64 -4.21 -5.25 -8.52
N GLN A 65 -4.06 -5.05 -9.82
CA GLN A 65 -4.93 -4.18 -10.61
C GLN A 65 -5.03 -4.64 -12.06
N ASP A 66 -6.05 -4.16 -12.79
CA ASP A 66 -6.13 -4.36 -14.23
C ASP A 66 -5.00 -3.56 -14.92
N PRO A 67 -4.11 -4.20 -15.71
CA PRO A 67 -3.00 -3.50 -16.36
C PRO A 67 -3.40 -2.69 -17.60
N VAL A 68 -4.63 -2.81 -18.10
CA VAL A 68 -5.09 -2.17 -19.35
C VAL A 68 -6.39 -1.39 -19.14
N GLY A 69 -7.27 -1.89 -18.28
CA GLY A 69 -8.59 -1.33 -18.00
C GLY A 69 -8.60 -0.26 -16.93
N GLU A 70 -9.67 -0.24 -16.15
CA GLU A 70 -9.79 0.68 -15.01
C GLU A 70 -8.85 0.20 -13.88
N PRO A 71 -8.03 1.08 -13.29
CA PRO A 71 -6.92 0.68 -12.41
C PRO A 71 -7.37 0.22 -11.01
N TRP A 72 -8.63 -0.17 -10.83
CA TRP A 72 -9.20 -0.49 -9.52
C TRP A 72 -8.32 -1.49 -8.77
N PRO A 73 -7.83 -1.13 -7.56
CA PRO A 73 -6.92 -1.96 -6.84
C PRO A 73 -7.71 -3.07 -6.14
N TYR A 74 -7.07 -4.23 -6.03
CA TYR A 74 -7.63 -5.41 -5.38
C TYR A 74 -6.62 -5.95 -4.38
N ALA A 75 -7.00 -6.00 -3.10
CA ALA A 75 -6.17 -6.55 -2.05
C ALA A 75 -6.37 -8.07 -1.91
N VAL A 76 -5.27 -8.79 -1.70
CA VAL A 76 -5.24 -10.21 -1.34
C VAL A 76 -4.42 -10.37 -0.08
N THR A 77 -4.94 -11.09 0.91
CA THR A 77 -4.22 -11.38 2.16
C THR A 77 -3.71 -12.81 2.13
N LEU A 78 -2.48 -13.00 2.60
CA LEU A 78 -1.81 -14.30 2.64
C LEU A 78 -1.51 -14.69 4.09
N GLY A 79 -1.84 -15.93 4.46
CA GLY A 79 -1.50 -16.50 5.76
C GLY A 79 -0.02 -16.87 5.91
N HIS A 80 0.36 -17.33 7.10
CA HIS A 80 1.74 -17.73 7.39
C HIS A 80 2.21 -18.97 6.62
N ASP A 81 1.27 -19.78 6.14
CA ASP A 81 1.47 -21.00 5.34
C ASP A 81 1.52 -20.74 3.83
N ALA A 82 1.37 -19.49 3.39
CA ALA A 82 1.48 -19.13 1.98
C ALA A 82 2.80 -19.61 1.38
N ARG A 83 2.73 -20.21 0.19
CA ARG A 83 3.87 -20.83 -0.47
C ARG A 83 4.73 -19.79 -1.17
N GLU A 84 6.04 -19.97 -1.16
CA GLU A 84 6.94 -19.12 -1.93
C GLU A 84 6.71 -19.28 -3.44
N ASN A 85 6.79 -18.18 -4.18
CA ASN A 85 6.64 -18.13 -5.63
C ASN A 85 7.96 -18.42 -6.35
N ILE A 86 8.46 -19.65 -6.18
CA ILE A 86 9.73 -20.11 -6.75
C ILE A 86 9.67 -20.12 -8.28
N GLU A 87 8.53 -20.52 -8.85
CA GLU A 87 8.31 -20.64 -10.30
C GLU A 87 8.04 -19.30 -10.99
N GLN A 88 8.03 -18.18 -10.25
CA GLN A 88 7.78 -16.85 -10.80
C GLN A 88 6.45 -16.76 -11.57
N ALA A 89 5.38 -17.27 -10.98
CA ALA A 89 4.02 -17.22 -11.51
C ALA A 89 3.32 -15.87 -11.23
N GLY A 90 2.28 -15.59 -12.03
CA GLY A 90 1.45 -14.38 -11.96
C GLY A 90 1.72 -13.40 -13.10
N LEU A 91 0.88 -12.36 -13.19
CA LEU A 91 1.01 -11.29 -14.18
C LEU A 91 1.79 -10.08 -13.64
N ARG A 92 2.76 -9.59 -14.44
CA ARG A 92 3.51 -8.36 -14.14
C ARG A 92 2.78 -7.15 -14.68
N HIS A 93 2.74 -6.07 -13.91
CA HIS A 93 2.23 -4.81 -14.43
C HIS A 93 3.24 -4.21 -15.45
N PRO A 94 2.84 -3.91 -16.69
CA PRO A 94 3.76 -3.54 -17.77
C PRO A 94 4.50 -2.22 -17.52
N ASP A 95 3.82 -1.26 -16.91
CA ASP A 95 4.35 0.10 -16.71
C ASP A 95 4.96 0.32 -15.32
N LEU A 96 5.02 -0.71 -14.48
CA LEU A 96 5.49 -0.61 -13.10
C LEU A 96 6.86 -1.29 -12.94
N SER A 97 7.88 -0.47 -12.64
CA SER A 97 9.21 -0.97 -12.34
C SER A 97 9.22 -1.77 -11.04
N ARG A 98 10.09 -2.78 -10.97
CA ARG A 98 10.32 -3.49 -9.72
C ARG A 98 11.15 -2.63 -8.76
N LEU A 99 10.60 -2.34 -7.60
CA LEU A 99 11.24 -1.61 -6.50
C LEU A 99 11.13 -2.44 -5.22
N GLU A 100 12.11 -2.33 -4.35
CA GLU A 100 12.01 -2.84 -2.98
C GLU A 100 11.79 -1.68 -2.02
N ILE A 101 11.20 -1.97 -0.86
CA ILE A 101 10.86 -0.95 0.12
C ILE A 101 11.82 -1.04 1.32
N VAL A 102 12.39 0.10 1.69
CA VAL A 102 13.08 0.32 2.97
C VAL A 102 12.18 1.21 3.82
N TRP A 103 12.04 0.87 5.10
CA TRP A 103 11.13 1.57 6.00
C TRP A 103 11.87 2.43 6.99
N HIS A 104 11.37 3.63 7.22
CA HIS A 104 11.91 4.57 8.20
C HIS A 104 10.81 4.96 9.19
N GLU A 105 11.06 4.75 10.48
CA GLU A 105 10.14 5.20 11.53
C GLU A 105 10.13 6.72 11.58
N TYR A 106 8.93 7.28 11.69
CA TYR A 106 8.69 8.71 11.82
C TYR A 106 7.62 8.95 12.91
N GLU A 107 7.88 9.92 13.78
CA GLU A 107 6.89 10.38 14.75
C GLU A 107 6.13 11.54 14.14
N GLU A 108 4.84 11.33 13.88
CA GLU A 108 4.00 12.34 13.27
C GLU A 108 3.70 13.48 14.25
N PRO A 109 3.64 14.73 13.75
CA PRO A 109 3.16 15.84 14.56
C PRO A 109 1.76 15.52 15.08
N VAL A 110 1.47 15.97 16.31
CA VAL A 110 0.14 15.80 16.91
C VAL A 110 -0.87 16.46 15.98
N GLU A 111 -1.95 15.75 15.65
CA GLU A 111 -3.01 16.23 14.75
C GLU A 111 -3.40 17.68 15.05
N PRO A 112 -3.54 18.55 14.03
CA PRO A 112 -4.17 19.83 14.21
C PRO A 112 -5.69 19.63 14.33
N PHE A 113 -6.18 19.22 15.50
CA PHE A 113 -7.62 19.26 15.81
C PHE A 113 -7.97 20.50 16.64
N ASP A 114 -8.98 21.22 16.13
CA ASP A 114 -9.69 22.39 16.62
C ASP A 114 -9.03 23.78 16.54
N TRP A 115 -9.32 24.46 15.43
CA TRP A 115 -10.15 25.69 15.32
C TRP A 115 -10.04 26.84 16.33
N ASP A 116 -9.00 26.94 17.15
CA ASP A 116 -8.59 28.19 17.80
C ASP A 116 -7.20 28.02 18.47
N GLY A 117 -6.12 28.27 17.71
CA GLY A 117 -4.80 28.57 18.30
C GLY A 117 -3.65 27.60 18.05
N VAL A 118 -3.69 26.76 17.02
CA VAL A 118 -2.55 25.90 16.63
C VAL A 118 -1.83 26.47 15.41
N GLU A 119 -0.48 26.39 15.41
CA GLU A 119 0.34 26.74 14.24
C GLU A 119 0.01 25.80 13.08
N ALA A 120 -0.24 26.36 11.88
CA ALA A 120 -0.44 25.57 10.68
C ALA A 120 0.76 24.63 10.46
N LEU A 121 0.50 23.41 9.98
CA LEU A 121 1.57 22.49 9.59
C LEU A 121 2.48 23.17 8.55
N SER A 122 3.79 22.94 8.65
CA SER A 122 4.71 23.34 7.61
C SER A 122 4.48 22.51 6.34
N GLU A 123 4.87 23.05 5.17
CA GLU A 123 4.83 22.30 3.89
C GLU A 123 5.55 20.95 3.98
N THR A 124 6.58 20.85 4.83
CA THR A 124 7.32 19.61 5.03
C THR A 124 6.49 18.59 5.79
N GLU A 125 5.77 19.01 6.84
CA GLU A 125 4.92 18.13 7.64
C GLU A 125 3.70 17.67 6.82
N GLU A 126 3.07 18.58 6.05
CA GLU A 126 2.00 18.21 5.12
C GLU A 126 2.50 17.20 4.07
N GLY A 127 3.69 17.43 3.52
CA GLY A 127 4.31 16.51 2.57
C GLY A 127 4.56 15.12 3.17
N ILE A 128 4.96 15.04 4.43
CA ILE A 128 5.15 13.75 5.12
C ILE A 128 3.80 13.05 5.35
N LEU A 129 2.75 13.77 5.73
CA LEU A 129 1.42 13.19 5.88
C LEU A 129 0.88 12.60 4.57
N GLN A 130 1.25 13.20 3.44
CA GLN A 130 0.87 12.74 2.10
C GLN A 130 1.81 11.68 1.53
N SER A 131 3.00 11.45 2.08
CA SER A 131 3.98 10.51 1.53
C SER A 131 3.55 9.03 1.62
N ALA A 132 4.19 8.16 0.82
CA ALA A 132 4.02 6.72 0.96
C ALA A 132 4.42 6.23 2.37
N LYS A 133 3.47 5.66 3.11
CA LYS A 133 3.67 5.25 4.51
C LYS A 133 2.72 4.16 4.97
N ALA A 134 3.05 3.52 6.09
CA ALA A 134 2.16 2.63 6.83
C ALA A 134 1.91 3.19 8.25
N GLY A 135 0.69 3.04 8.73
CA GLY A 135 0.24 3.58 10.02
C GLY A 135 0.26 5.11 10.08
N GLY A 136 0.03 5.63 11.28
CA GLY A 136 -0.14 7.06 11.50
C GLY A 136 -1.49 7.58 11.02
N LEU A 137 -1.54 8.88 10.73
CA LEU A 137 -2.73 9.60 10.30
C LEU A 137 -2.98 9.39 8.81
N CYS A 138 -4.22 9.13 8.40
CA CYS A 138 -4.57 9.18 6.99
C CYS A 138 -4.83 10.64 6.59
N TYR A 139 -4.03 11.19 5.67
CA TYR A 139 -4.26 12.57 5.19
C TYR A 139 -5.61 12.69 4.45
N LEU A 140 -6.06 11.59 3.84
CA LEU A 140 -7.29 11.49 3.09
C LEU A 140 -8.45 10.93 3.93
N ASP A 141 -8.48 11.16 5.25
CA ASP A 141 -9.48 10.56 6.16
C ASP A 141 -10.94 10.72 5.69
N SER A 142 -11.27 11.78 4.94
CA SER A 142 -12.60 11.95 4.34
C SER A 142 -12.99 10.90 3.29
N THR A 143 -12.04 10.12 2.77
CA THR A 143 -12.29 8.99 1.85
C THR A 143 -12.52 7.68 2.59
N LEU A 144 -12.19 7.63 3.88
CA LEU A 144 -12.37 6.47 4.74
C LEU A 144 -13.74 6.49 5.40
N ASN A 145 -14.36 5.31 5.51
CA ASN A 145 -15.53 5.17 6.36
C ASN A 145 -15.12 5.23 7.83
N SER A 146 -16.01 5.73 8.70
CA SER A 146 -15.71 5.91 10.14
C SER A 146 -15.38 4.61 10.88
N ASP A 147 -15.68 3.45 10.29
CA ASP A 147 -15.44 2.12 10.81
C ASP A 147 -14.26 1.40 10.14
N GLU A 148 -13.57 2.06 9.20
CA GLU A 148 -12.34 1.57 8.57
C GLU A 148 -11.10 2.02 9.35
N GLN A 149 -10.13 1.12 9.48
CA GLN A 149 -8.82 1.44 10.01
C GLN A 149 -7.83 1.61 8.86
N PHE A 150 -7.20 2.79 8.78
CA PHE A 150 -6.09 3.03 7.87
C PHE A 150 -4.90 2.10 8.14
N LEU A 151 -4.37 1.48 7.08
CA LEU A 151 -3.18 0.62 7.16
C LEU A 151 -1.97 1.25 6.47
N LEU A 152 -2.10 1.62 5.19
CA LEU A 152 -1.02 2.26 4.43
C LEU A 152 -1.56 3.07 3.25
N GLN A 153 -0.70 3.95 2.74
CA GLN A 153 -0.95 4.72 1.53
C GLN A 153 0.28 4.73 0.62
N ILE A 154 0.05 4.84 -0.69
CA ILE A 154 1.07 5.08 -1.71
C ILE A 154 0.55 6.07 -2.74
N PRO A 155 1.02 7.32 -2.71
CA PRO A 155 0.77 8.27 -3.80
C PRO A 155 1.40 7.78 -5.10
N GLU A 156 0.68 7.89 -6.22
CA GLU A 156 1.23 7.52 -7.53
C GLU A 156 2.54 8.24 -7.85
N GLY A 157 2.64 9.52 -7.47
CA GLY A 157 3.81 10.36 -7.71
C GLY A 157 5.10 9.80 -7.10
N ASP A 158 5.01 8.97 -6.05
CA ASP A 158 6.16 8.33 -5.42
C ASP A 158 6.64 7.08 -6.18
N LEU A 159 5.80 6.48 -7.04
CA LEU A 159 6.13 5.27 -7.80
C LEU A 159 6.61 5.56 -9.21
N SER A 160 5.91 6.47 -9.90
CA SER A 160 6.09 6.70 -11.32
C SER A 160 5.70 8.14 -11.68
N PRO A 161 6.66 9.08 -11.72
CA PRO A 161 6.36 10.46 -12.09
C PRO A 161 5.92 10.61 -13.55
N ASP A 162 6.28 9.66 -14.42
CA ASP A 162 6.06 9.75 -15.87
C ASP A 162 4.91 8.87 -16.40
N ASN A 163 4.47 7.85 -15.65
CA ASN A 163 3.36 6.97 -16.02
C ASN A 163 2.24 6.98 -14.97
N ARG A 164 0.99 7.04 -15.43
CA ARG A 164 -0.20 6.98 -14.57
C ARG A 164 -0.64 5.53 -14.34
N ILE A 165 -0.20 4.95 -13.22
CA ILE A 165 -0.51 3.57 -12.79
C ILE A 165 -1.84 3.49 -12.04
N PHE A 166 -2.12 4.48 -11.19
CA PHE A 166 -3.34 4.69 -10.39
C PHE A 166 -4.22 5.83 -10.94
N GLY A 167 -3.83 6.45 -12.06
CA GLY A 167 -4.60 7.54 -12.69
C GLY A 167 -4.39 8.92 -12.04
N GLY A 168 -3.31 9.11 -11.29
CA GLY A 168 -3.03 10.32 -10.51
C GLY A 168 -3.57 10.28 -9.07
N LEU A 169 -4.03 9.12 -8.61
CA LEU A 169 -4.66 8.92 -7.31
C LEU A 169 -3.69 8.30 -6.29
N THR A 170 -4.10 8.29 -5.02
CA THR A 170 -3.36 7.64 -3.95
C THR A 170 -3.96 6.26 -3.69
N LEU A 171 -3.13 5.21 -3.77
CA LEU A 171 -3.53 3.89 -3.29
C LEU A 171 -3.65 3.93 -1.76
N LEU A 172 -4.80 3.56 -1.24
CA LEU A 172 -5.07 3.39 0.18
C LEU A 172 -5.35 1.91 0.45
N VAL A 173 -4.83 1.41 1.55
CA VAL A 173 -5.17 0.07 2.06
C VAL A 173 -5.69 0.23 3.48
N VAL A 174 -6.81 -0.42 3.75
CA VAL A 174 -7.58 -0.30 4.99
C VAL A 174 -7.98 -1.67 5.52
N LEU A 175 -8.27 -1.73 6.81
CA LEU A 175 -8.95 -2.85 7.44
C LEU A 175 -10.40 -2.42 7.68
N ASN A 176 -11.35 -3.07 7.01
CA ASN A 176 -12.77 -2.76 7.15
C ASN A 176 -13.33 -3.32 8.48
N SER A 177 -14.59 -2.98 8.79
CA SER A 177 -15.26 -3.41 10.03
C SER A 177 -15.51 -4.92 10.12
N ASN A 178 -15.41 -5.66 9.01
CA ASN A 178 -15.46 -7.12 8.99
C ASN A 178 -14.10 -7.77 9.29
N GLY A 179 -13.04 -6.97 9.44
CA GLY A 179 -11.66 -7.46 9.59
C GLY A 179 -11.02 -7.92 8.28
N GLU A 180 -11.55 -7.47 7.14
CA GLU A 180 -11.01 -7.76 5.81
C GLU A 180 -10.16 -6.58 5.33
N VAL A 181 -9.06 -6.90 4.64
CA VAL A 181 -8.19 -5.88 4.05
C VAL A 181 -8.74 -5.49 2.69
N GLU A 182 -8.95 -4.19 2.49
CA GLU A 182 -9.38 -3.62 1.21
C GLU A 182 -8.33 -2.67 0.67
N ALA A 183 -8.31 -2.54 -0.67
CA ALA A 183 -7.55 -1.52 -1.36
C ALA A 183 -8.51 -0.61 -2.13
N LEU A 184 -8.28 0.69 -2.05
CA LEU A 184 -9.09 1.71 -2.72
C LEU A 184 -8.20 2.87 -3.18
N PHE A 185 -8.78 3.77 -3.98
CA PHE A 185 -8.11 5.01 -4.35
C PHE A 185 -8.74 6.21 -3.65
N GLY A 186 -7.89 7.10 -3.14
CA GLY A 186 -8.24 8.40 -2.58
C GLY A 186 -7.71 9.56 -3.42
#